data_AF-A0A2C9W3B8-F1
#
_entry.id   AF-A0A2C9W3B8-F1
#
_cell.length_a   1.000
_cell.length_b   1.000
_cell.length_c   1.000
_cell.angle_alpha   90.00
_cell.angle_beta   90.00
_cell.angle_gamma   90.00
#
_symmetry.space_group_name_H-M   'P 1'
#
loop_
_entity.id
_entity.type
_entity.pdbx_description
1 polymer ?
#
loop_
_entity_poly.entity_id
_entity_poly.type
_entity_poly.pdbx_seq_one_letter_code
_entity_poly.pdbx_strand_id
1 'polypeptide(L)'
;MGERESSSLVPESVMDSAKTTLANIEQLHTHLLQFLPLSDPEVLAEMPPLQRAQSLLLLAKATTLLFSLRLRCSGIDPSEHHVKTELDRLNLYQDKLERSIDLSKAPLRPSTTLNYQAATRFIEHSLPDLTREQKKNMRDISKGEGSKMKYLERKIQKKRKYESSSKHSVQVAALDFLEKATRELLGDNTSGFKGPIQNDVLDDDNPHMD
;
A
#
# COMPACT_ATOMS: atom_id res chain seq x y z
N MET A 1 -13.02 4.36 80.13
CA MET A 1 -12.69 3.22 79.25
C MET A 1 -13.71 3.18 78.14
N GLY A 2 -13.29 3.29 76.89
CA GLY A 2 -14.15 3.35 75.71
C GLY A 2 -13.25 3.64 74.52
N GLU A 3 -12.60 2.58 74.04
CA GLU A 3 -11.52 2.62 73.06
C GLU A 3 -12.00 3.26 71.76
N ARG A 4 -11.19 4.22 71.30
CA ARG A 4 -11.22 4.79 69.97
C ARG A 4 -10.60 3.76 69.02
N GLU A 5 -11.39 3.12 68.17
CA GLU A 5 -10.90 2.56 66.91
C GLU A 5 -11.90 2.84 65.80
N SER A 6 -11.94 4.10 65.37
CA SER A 6 -12.48 4.45 64.05
C SER A 6 -11.46 4.01 63.00
N SER A 7 -11.48 2.74 62.62
CA SER A 7 -10.67 2.22 61.53
C SER A 7 -11.10 2.88 60.23
N SER A 8 -10.19 3.71 59.71
CA SER A 8 -10.16 4.30 58.38
C SER A 8 -10.09 3.18 57.32
N LEU A 9 -11.19 2.46 57.09
CA LEU A 9 -11.24 1.37 56.13
C LEU A 9 -11.59 1.90 54.74
N VAL A 10 -10.61 1.88 53.84
CA VAL A 10 -10.80 2.12 52.41
C VAL A 10 -11.86 1.15 51.88
N PRO A 11 -12.84 1.58 51.06
CA PRO A 11 -13.88 0.69 50.55
C PRO A 11 -13.30 -0.50 49.77
N GLU A 12 -13.87 -1.68 49.94
CA GLU A 12 -13.41 -2.92 49.29
C GLU A 12 -13.41 -2.80 47.76
N SER A 13 -14.40 -2.13 47.19
CA SER A 13 -14.48 -1.85 45.75
C SER A 13 -13.30 -1.05 45.21
N VAL A 14 -12.76 -0.12 46.01
CA VAL A 14 -11.58 0.69 45.67
C VAL A 14 -10.33 -0.18 45.72
N MET A 15 -10.21 -1.03 46.75
CA MET A 15 -9.10 -1.97 46.89
C MET A 15 -9.06 -2.98 45.73
N ASP A 16 -10.20 -3.52 45.32
CA ASP A 16 -10.27 -4.46 44.21
C ASP A 16 -10.00 -3.80 42.86
N SER A 17 -10.45 -2.57 42.67
CA SER A 17 -10.10 -1.76 41.48
C SER A 17 -8.59 -1.50 41.42
N ALA A 18 -7.95 -1.21 42.56
CA ALA A 18 -6.51 -1.01 42.64
C ALA A 18 -5.73 -2.30 42.34
N LYS A 19 -6.14 -3.44 42.92
CA LYS A 19 -5.55 -4.77 42.62
C LYS A 19 -5.68 -5.13 41.14
N THR A 20 -6.85 -4.90 40.56
CA THR A 20 -7.10 -5.14 39.13
C THR A 20 -6.19 -4.28 38.26
N THR A 21 -6.06 -3.00 38.61
CA THR A 21 -5.17 -2.07 37.89
C THR A 21 -3.71 -2.52 37.99
N LEU A 22 -3.25 -2.96 39.18
CA LEU A 22 -1.91 -3.50 39.37
C LEU A 22 -1.65 -4.73 38.48
N ALA A 23 -2.56 -5.70 38.48
CA ALA A 23 -2.45 -6.89 37.63
C ALA A 23 -2.38 -6.53 36.14
N ASN A 24 -3.17 -5.55 35.68
CA ASN A 24 -3.14 -5.07 34.31
C ASN A 24 -1.80 -4.40 33.96
N ILE A 25 -1.20 -3.64 34.89
CA ILE A 25 0.12 -3.01 34.69
C ILE A 25 1.21 -4.08 34.59
N GLU A 26 1.15 -5.13 35.43
CA GLU A 26 2.09 -6.25 35.38
C GLU A 26 2.03 -6.98 34.03
N GLN A 27 0.82 -7.25 33.53
CA GLN A 27 0.64 -7.81 32.19
C GLN A 27 1.19 -6.89 31.11
N LEU A 28 0.85 -5.60 31.16
CA LEU A 28 1.35 -4.61 30.21
C LEU A 28 2.89 -4.53 30.24
N HIS A 29 3.52 -4.62 31.41
CA HIS A 29 4.97 -4.64 31.55
C HIS A 29 5.58 -5.83 30.81
N THR A 30 5.01 -7.04 30.95
CA THR A 30 5.50 -8.22 30.20
C THR A 30 5.39 -8.05 28.68
N HIS A 31 4.29 -7.47 28.19
CA HIS A 31 4.12 -7.17 26.77
C HIS A 31 5.08 -6.10 26.27
N LEU A 32 5.32 -5.03 27.06
CA LEU A 32 6.27 -3.97 26.70
C LEU A 32 7.71 -4.49 26.63
N LEU A 33 8.11 -5.39 27.53
CA LEU A 33 9.44 -6.01 27.46
C LEU A 33 9.66 -6.79 26.17
N GLN A 34 8.61 -7.40 25.60
CA GLN A 34 8.67 -8.07 24.31
C GLN A 34 8.60 -7.10 23.14
N PHE A 35 7.83 -6.01 23.26
CA PHE A 35 7.56 -5.06 22.19
C PHE A 35 8.67 -4.01 21.99
N LEU A 36 9.28 -3.51 23.07
CA LEU A 36 10.27 -2.43 23.01
C LEU A 36 11.52 -2.78 22.17
N PRO A 37 12.10 -4.00 22.27
CA PRO A 37 13.21 -4.38 21.39
C PRO A 37 12.85 -4.38 19.89
N LEU A 38 11.58 -4.58 19.56
CA LEU A 38 11.06 -4.55 18.18
C LEU A 38 10.77 -3.13 17.68
N SER A 39 10.84 -2.13 18.57
CA SER A 39 10.64 -0.72 18.26
C SER A 39 11.94 0.00 17.87
N ASP A 40 12.98 -0.76 17.52
CA ASP A 40 14.23 -0.23 16.99
C ASP A 40 14.00 0.50 15.66
N PRO A 41 14.59 1.69 15.43
CA PRO A 41 14.37 2.47 14.21
C PRO A 41 14.64 1.71 12.91
N GLU A 42 15.67 0.86 12.87
CA GLU A 42 16.03 0.07 11.69
C GLU A 42 15.01 -1.04 11.47
N VAL A 43 14.59 -1.73 12.54
CA VAL A 43 13.53 -2.76 12.48
C VAL A 43 12.20 -2.15 12.02
N LEU A 44 11.86 -0.97 12.53
CA LEU A 44 10.64 -0.26 12.13
C LEU A 44 10.71 0.20 10.67
N ALA A 45 11.90 0.53 10.14
CA ALA A 45 12.08 0.96 8.77
C ALA A 45 11.74 -0.15 7.75
N GLU A 46 11.94 -1.41 8.12
CA GLU A 46 11.58 -2.58 7.32
C GLU A 46 10.07 -2.89 7.31
N MET A 47 9.31 -2.35 8.27
CA MET A 47 7.87 -2.60 8.36
C MET A 47 7.08 -1.85 7.26
N PRO A 48 6.02 -2.45 6.70
CA PRO A 48 5.07 -1.75 5.85
C PRO A 48 4.58 -0.44 6.49
N PRO A 49 4.44 0.67 5.74
CA PRO A 49 4.18 2.00 6.32
C PRO A 49 2.98 2.04 7.26
N LEU A 50 1.91 1.32 6.93
CA LEU A 50 0.69 1.28 7.74
C LEU A 50 0.90 0.54 9.07
N GLN A 51 1.60 -0.58 9.05
CA GLN A 51 1.95 -1.35 10.25
C GLN A 51 2.91 -0.56 11.12
N ARG A 52 3.90 0.10 10.52
CA ARG A 52 4.85 0.99 11.20
C ARG A 52 4.13 2.12 11.93
N ALA A 53 3.20 2.79 11.26
CA ALA A 53 2.40 3.85 11.85
C ALA A 53 1.55 3.34 13.02
N GLN A 54 0.98 2.14 12.91
CA GLN A 54 0.23 1.50 13.99
C GLN A 54 1.11 1.20 15.22
N SER A 55 2.30 0.63 15.02
CA SER A 55 3.26 0.36 16.10
C SER A 55 3.69 1.62 16.83
N LEU A 56 4.04 2.68 16.08
CA LEU A 56 4.45 3.97 16.65
C LEU A 56 3.31 4.67 17.40
N LEU A 57 2.09 4.63 16.86
CA LEU A 57 0.92 5.18 17.52
C LEU A 57 0.57 4.41 18.80
N LEU A 58 0.70 3.08 18.79
CA LEU A 58 0.51 2.24 19.96
C LEU A 58 1.52 2.60 21.06
N LEU A 59 2.80 2.76 20.70
CA LEU A 59 3.85 3.17 21.65
C LEU A 59 3.55 4.54 22.26
N ALA A 60 3.16 5.52 21.43
CA ALA A 60 2.79 6.86 21.90
C ALA A 60 1.55 6.83 22.81
N LYS A 61 0.53 6.03 22.46
CA LYS A 61 -0.64 5.84 23.33
C LYS A 61 -0.28 5.20 24.67
N ALA A 62 0.53 4.14 24.65
CA ALA A 62 0.96 3.46 25.86
C ALA A 62 1.71 4.41 26.81
N THR A 63 2.66 5.19 26.30
CA THR A 63 3.43 6.14 27.12
C THR A 63 2.55 7.26 27.69
N THR A 64 1.66 7.85 26.89
CA THR A 64 0.73 8.89 27.38
C THR A 64 -0.27 8.35 28.40
N LEU A 65 -0.77 7.12 28.23
CA LEU A 65 -1.68 6.48 29.19
C LEU A 65 -0.98 6.14 30.50
N LEU A 66 0.23 5.59 30.45
CA LEU A 66 1.04 5.32 31.66
C LEU A 66 1.34 6.61 32.42
N PHE A 67 1.66 7.68 31.71
CA PHE A 67 1.85 8.99 32.33
C PHE A 67 0.56 9.53 32.96
N SER A 68 -0.58 9.41 32.27
CA SER A 68 -1.89 9.79 32.80
C SER A 68 -2.27 9.00 34.05
N LEU A 69 -1.94 7.70 34.08
CA LEU A 69 -2.12 6.85 35.25
C LEU A 69 -1.26 7.32 36.42
N ARG A 70 0.02 7.63 36.18
CA ARG A 70 0.91 8.19 37.21
C ARG A 70 0.36 9.50 37.79
N LEU A 71 -0.19 10.38 36.96
CA LEU A 71 -0.82 11.62 37.43
C LEU A 71 -1.99 11.32 38.37
N ARG A 72 -2.88 10.39 37.99
CA ARG A 72 -4.00 9.96 38.85
C ARG A 72 -3.53 9.36 40.17
N CYS A 73 -2.48 8.53 40.15
CA CYS A 73 -1.87 7.99 41.37
C CYS A 73 -1.26 9.08 42.26
N SER A 74 -0.89 10.23 41.68
CA SER A 74 -0.38 11.39 42.41
C SER A 74 -1.48 12.37 42.84
N GLY A 75 -2.75 12.03 42.60
CA GLY A 75 -3.91 12.88 42.92
C GLY A 75 -4.16 14.01 41.92
N ILE A 76 -3.51 14.00 40.76
CA ILE A 76 -3.68 15.01 39.70
C ILE A 76 -4.66 14.46 38.65
N ASP A 77 -5.70 15.22 38.31
CA ASP A 77 -6.62 14.87 37.22
C ASP A 77 -5.96 15.11 35.85
N PRO A 78 -5.80 14.09 34.99
CA PRO A 78 -5.28 14.26 33.63
C PRO A 78 -6.09 15.23 32.77
N SER A 79 -7.37 15.45 33.08
CA SER A 79 -8.27 16.33 32.33
C SER A 79 -7.89 17.81 32.46
N GLU A 80 -7.28 18.18 33.58
CA GLU A 80 -6.82 19.54 33.90
C GLU A 80 -5.31 19.71 33.64
N HIS A 81 -4.64 18.66 33.15
CA HIS A 81 -3.21 18.65 32.85
C HIS A 81 -2.96 18.78 31.34
N HIS A 82 -1.79 19.29 30.93
CA HIS A 82 -1.35 19.37 29.53
C HIS A 82 -1.30 18.01 28.80
N VAL A 83 -1.46 16.90 29.52
CA VAL A 83 -1.54 15.56 28.90
C VAL A 83 -2.84 15.40 28.10
N LYS A 84 -3.89 16.16 28.44
CA LYS A 84 -5.15 16.15 27.70
C LYS A 84 -4.95 16.51 26.22
N THR A 85 -4.15 17.54 25.93
CA THR A 85 -3.86 17.92 24.53
C THR A 85 -3.08 16.83 23.80
N GLU A 86 -2.25 16.07 24.51
CA GLU A 86 -1.55 14.91 23.95
C GLU A 86 -2.53 13.76 23.63
N LEU A 87 -3.50 13.50 24.51
CA LEU A 87 -4.57 12.52 24.27
C LEU A 87 -5.43 12.91 23.06
N ASP A 88 -5.83 14.17 22.98
CA ASP A 88 -6.60 14.70 21.84
C ASP A 88 -5.81 14.59 20.54
N ARG A 89 -4.50 14.88 20.59
CA ARG A 89 -3.60 14.70 19.45
C ARG A 89 -3.54 13.23 19.01
N LEU A 90 -3.43 12.29 19.94
CA LEU A 90 -3.40 10.85 19.64
C LEU A 90 -4.71 10.34 19.05
N ASN A 91 -5.86 10.87 19.48
CA ASN A 91 -7.16 10.57 18.89
C ASN A 91 -7.22 11.04 17.42
N LEU A 92 -6.75 12.25 17.14
CA LEU A 92 -6.64 12.74 15.76
C LEU A 92 -5.77 11.83 14.88
N TYR A 93 -4.65 11.32 15.42
CA TYR A 93 -3.78 10.39 14.68
C TYR A 93 -4.40 9.00 14.53
N GLN A 94 -5.19 8.54 15.49
CA GLN A 94 -5.99 7.32 15.36
C GLN A 94 -6.96 7.44 14.18
N ASP A 95 -7.71 8.55 14.09
CA ASP A 95 -8.66 8.79 13.00
C ASP A 95 -7.96 8.87 11.63
N LYS A 96 -6.74 9.41 11.58
CA LYS A 96 -5.92 9.45 10.36
C LYS A 96 -5.44 8.06 9.95
N LEU A 97 -5.04 7.24 10.91
CA LEU A 97 -4.61 5.88 10.68
C LEU A 97 -5.78 5.04 10.16
N GLU A 98 -6.94 5.13 10.80
CA GLU A 98 -8.15 4.40 10.41
C GLU A 98 -8.60 4.78 8.99
N ARG A 99 -8.64 6.07 8.66
CA ARG A 99 -8.89 6.52 7.28
C ARG A 99 -7.89 5.92 6.29
N SER A 100 -6.61 5.87 6.67
CA SER A 100 -5.57 5.31 5.80
C SER A 100 -5.72 3.79 5.61
N ILE A 101 -6.14 3.07 6.66
CA ILE A 101 -6.50 1.65 6.60
C ILE A 101 -7.69 1.46 5.65
N ASP A 102 -8.72 2.29 5.73
CA ASP A 102 -9.90 2.17 4.87
C ASP A 102 -9.57 2.46 3.41
N LEU A 103 -8.72 3.46 3.16
CA LEU A 103 -8.20 3.75 1.82
C LEU A 103 -7.40 2.57 1.25
N SER A 104 -6.65 1.84 2.08
CA SER A 104 -5.89 0.67 1.64
C SER A 104 -6.77 -0.53 1.24
N LYS A 105 -7.97 -0.61 1.81
CA LYS A 105 -8.96 -1.67 1.52
C LYS A 105 -9.89 -1.31 0.38
N ALA A 106 -10.05 -0.01 0.08
CA ALA A 106 -10.94 0.45 -0.97
C ALA A 106 -10.49 -0.11 -2.32
N PRO A 107 -11.44 -0.54 -3.19
CA PRO A 107 -11.10 -0.87 -4.58
C PRO A 107 -10.31 0.28 -5.17
N LEU A 108 -9.18 -0.02 -5.83
CA LEU A 108 -8.29 0.96 -6.47
C LEU A 108 -9.13 1.99 -7.24
N ARG A 109 -9.49 3.09 -6.59
CA ARG A 109 -10.16 4.20 -7.25
C ARG A 109 -9.08 4.81 -8.14
N PRO A 110 -9.35 5.03 -9.43
CA PRO A 110 -8.38 5.74 -10.26
C PRO A 110 -8.09 7.09 -9.58
N SER A 111 -6.89 7.23 -9.01
CA SER A 111 -6.44 8.46 -8.34
C SER A 111 -6.27 9.60 -9.35
N THR A 112 -6.14 9.24 -10.62
CA THR A 112 -6.05 10.14 -11.75
C THR A 112 -7.37 10.13 -12.52
N THR A 113 -8.11 11.23 -12.47
CA THR A 113 -9.18 11.50 -13.44
C THR A 113 -8.54 12.02 -14.72
N LEU A 114 -8.76 11.33 -15.84
CA LEU A 114 -8.27 11.80 -17.13
C LEU A 114 -9.05 13.07 -17.54
N ASN A 115 -8.34 14.17 -17.72
CA ASN A 115 -8.90 15.36 -18.34
C ASN A 115 -8.92 15.16 -19.87
N TYR A 116 -10.04 14.66 -20.39
CA TYR A 116 -10.21 14.38 -21.83
C TYR A 116 -10.00 15.62 -22.71
N GLN A 117 -10.34 16.81 -22.21
CA GLN A 117 -10.13 18.06 -22.95
C GLN A 117 -8.65 18.40 -23.08
N ALA A 118 -7.91 18.29 -21.98
CA ALA A 118 -6.46 18.50 -21.98
C ALA A 118 -5.76 17.43 -22.84
N ALA A 119 -6.13 16.16 -22.68
CA ALA A 119 -5.58 15.05 -23.48
C ALA A 119 -5.80 15.28 -24.99
N THR A 120 -6.99 15.76 -25.37
CA THR A 120 -7.29 16.09 -26.78
C THR A 120 -6.39 17.20 -27.31
N ARG A 121 -6.16 18.27 -26.55
CA ARG A 121 -5.23 19.35 -26.94
C ARG A 121 -3.80 18.84 -27.11
N PHE A 122 -3.33 17.99 -26.19
CA PHE A 122 -1.99 17.38 -26.29
C PHE A 122 -1.86 16.51 -27.53
N ILE A 123 -2.87 15.68 -27.84
CA ILE A 123 -2.87 14.79 -28.99
C ILE A 123 -2.94 15.60 -30.30
N GLU A 124 -3.81 16.60 -30.38
CA GLU A 124 -3.95 17.46 -31.57
C GLU A 124 -2.66 18.24 -31.88
N HIS A 125 -1.94 18.68 -30.85
CA HIS A 125 -0.69 19.42 -31.04
C HIS A 125 0.51 18.50 -31.34
N SER A 126 0.51 17.27 -30.83
CA SER A 126 1.61 16.32 -31.03
C SER A 126 1.54 15.60 -32.38
N LEU A 127 0.36 15.53 -32.99
CA LEU A 127 0.12 14.84 -34.26
C LEU A 127 -0.41 15.83 -35.32
N PRO A 128 0.46 16.43 -36.14
CA PRO A 128 0.05 17.42 -37.14
C PRO A 128 -0.85 16.84 -38.24
N ASP A 129 -0.69 15.54 -38.56
CA ASP A 129 -1.35 14.86 -39.70
C ASP A 129 -2.65 14.13 -39.33
N LEU A 130 -3.39 14.64 -38.35
CA LEU A 130 -4.71 14.10 -38.02
C LEU A 130 -5.73 14.44 -39.11
N THR A 131 -6.43 13.43 -39.62
CA THR A 131 -7.52 13.62 -40.59
C THR A 131 -8.67 14.41 -39.95
N ARG A 132 -9.50 15.07 -40.79
CA ARG A 132 -10.65 15.86 -40.31
C ARG A 132 -11.63 15.02 -39.48
N GLU A 133 -11.79 13.75 -39.83
CA GLU A 133 -12.62 12.80 -39.10
C GLU A 133 -12.02 12.46 -37.73
N GLN A 134 -10.70 12.28 -37.65
CA GLN A 134 -10.00 12.04 -36.38
C GLN A 134 -10.10 13.26 -35.44
N LYS A 135 -9.91 14.48 -35.94
CA LYS A 135 -10.07 15.72 -35.14
C LYS A 135 -11.51 15.88 -34.63
N LYS A 136 -12.51 15.53 -35.45
CA LYS A 136 -13.92 15.57 -35.06
C LYS A 136 -14.22 14.55 -33.94
N ASN A 137 -13.79 13.30 -34.12
CA ASN A 137 -13.96 12.25 -33.10
C ASN A 137 -13.30 12.62 -31.77
N MET A 138 -12.08 13.18 -31.82
CA MET A 138 -11.37 13.67 -30.63
C MET A 138 -12.13 14.79 -29.90
N ARG A 139 -12.74 15.73 -30.62
CA ARG A 139 -13.61 16.76 -30.02
C ARG A 139 -14.87 16.17 -29.39
N ASP A 140 -15.46 15.15 -29.99
CA ASP A 140 -16.66 14.48 -29.45
C ASP A 140 -16.33 13.70 -28.15
N ILE A 141 -15.16 13.06 -28.10
CA ILE A 141 -14.60 12.44 -26.89
C ILE A 141 -14.33 13.50 -25.81
N SER A 142 -13.76 14.65 -26.18
CA SER A 142 -13.49 15.77 -25.29
C SER A 142 -14.75 16.37 -24.65
N LYS A 143 -15.90 16.32 -25.34
CA LYS A 143 -17.20 16.81 -24.83
C LYS A 143 -17.94 15.78 -23.96
N GLY A 144 -17.45 14.54 -23.91
CA GLY A 144 -18.16 13.44 -23.24
C GLY A 144 -19.36 12.90 -24.03
N GLU A 145 -19.50 13.29 -25.29
CA GLU A 145 -20.56 12.85 -26.22
C GLU A 145 -20.16 11.61 -27.02
N GLY A 146 -18.92 11.14 -26.89
CA GLY A 146 -18.50 9.84 -27.40
C GLY A 146 -19.35 8.73 -26.78
N SER A 147 -19.84 7.82 -27.63
CA SER A 147 -20.64 6.65 -27.24
C SER A 147 -20.01 6.03 -26.00
N LYS A 148 -20.67 6.12 -24.83
CA LYS A 148 -20.24 5.41 -23.62
C LYS A 148 -20.21 3.94 -23.99
N MET A 149 -19.05 3.42 -24.40
CA MET A 149 -18.89 1.98 -24.60
C MET A 149 -19.22 1.37 -23.25
N LYS A 150 -20.39 0.74 -23.17
CA LYS A 150 -20.83 -0.03 -22.02
C LYS A 150 -19.74 -1.05 -21.72
N TYR A 151 -18.90 -0.72 -20.74
CA TYR A 151 -17.81 -1.58 -20.29
C TYR A 151 -18.35 -2.94 -19.79
N LEU A 152 -19.65 -2.99 -19.45
CA LEU A 152 -20.36 -4.18 -19.02
C LEU A 152 -20.66 -5.18 -20.18
N GLU A 153 -20.88 -4.71 -21.41
CA GLU A 153 -21.31 -5.58 -22.52
C GLU A 153 -20.15 -6.37 -23.15
N ARG A 154 -18.92 -5.83 -23.09
CA ARG A 154 -17.72 -6.53 -23.60
C ARG A 154 -17.26 -7.70 -22.75
N LYS A 155 -17.64 -7.78 -21.46
CA LYS A 155 -17.29 -8.93 -20.60
C LYS A 155 -18.12 -10.18 -20.90
N ILE A 156 -19.30 -10.04 -21.52
CA ILE A 156 -20.19 -11.17 -21.81
C ILE A 156 -19.83 -11.84 -23.15
N GLN A 157 -19.41 -11.05 -24.16
CA GLN A 157 -19.14 -11.58 -25.51
C GLN A 157 -17.65 -11.82 -25.83
N LYS A 158 -16.72 -11.47 -24.94
CA LYS A 158 -15.32 -11.94 -25.01
C LYS A 158 -15.06 -12.99 -23.94
N LYS A 159 -15.88 -14.05 -23.92
CA LYS A 159 -15.32 -15.35 -23.54
C LYS A 159 -14.25 -15.66 -24.58
N ARG A 160 -13.00 -15.47 -24.15
CA ARG A 160 -11.81 -15.87 -24.89
C ARG A 160 -12.08 -17.28 -25.45
N LYS A 161 -11.74 -17.49 -26.73
CA LYS A 161 -11.32 -18.80 -27.21
C LYS A 161 -10.08 -19.19 -26.41
N TYR A 162 -10.31 -19.71 -25.21
CA TYR A 162 -9.37 -20.54 -24.49
C TYR A 162 -10.12 -21.84 -24.31
N GLU A 163 -9.83 -22.73 -25.25
CA GLU A 163 -10.19 -24.13 -25.18
C GLU A 163 -9.68 -24.67 -23.86
N SER A 164 -10.61 -25.06 -22.99
CA SER A 164 -10.33 -25.73 -21.74
C SER A 164 -9.80 -27.12 -22.06
N SER A 165 -8.48 -27.28 -22.15
CA SER A 165 -7.86 -28.59 -22.23
C SER A 165 -6.50 -28.60 -21.53
N SER A 166 -6.40 -29.48 -20.54
CA SER A 166 -5.20 -29.93 -19.81
C SER A 166 -4.45 -28.86 -19.00
N LYS A 167 -4.39 -29.10 -17.69
CA LYS A 167 -3.57 -28.34 -16.74
C LYS A 167 -2.09 -28.64 -17.00
N HIS A 168 -1.47 -28.00 -17.98
CA HIS A 168 -0.01 -27.89 -17.99
C HIS A 168 0.40 -26.84 -16.95
N SER A 169 1.30 -27.22 -16.04
CA SER A 169 1.79 -26.31 -15.02
C SER A 169 2.46 -25.11 -15.67
N VAL A 170 2.34 -23.94 -15.06
CA VAL A 170 2.92 -22.67 -15.57
C VAL A 170 4.41 -22.81 -15.87
N GLN A 171 5.10 -23.69 -15.14
CA GLN A 171 6.52 -24.01 -15.35
C GLN A 171 6.78 -24.72 -16.69
N VAL A 172 5.91 -25.66 -17.10
CA VAL A 172 6.06 -26.37 -18.38
C VAL A 172 5.83 -25.40 -19.54
N ALA A 173 4.82 -24.54 -19.46
CA ALA A 173 4.57 -23.53 -20.50
C ALA A 173 5.71 -22.49 -20.61
N ALA A 174 6.34 -22.14 -19.49
CA ALA A 174 7.49 -21.23 -19.47
C ALA A 174 8.74 -21.88 -20.09
N LEU A 175 9.00 -23.16 -19.79
CA LEU A 175 10.10 -23.90 -20.39
C LEU A 175 9.94 -24.05 -21.90
N ASP A 176 8.73 -24.37 -22.36
CA ASP A 176 8.42 -24.52 -23.78
C ASP A 176 8.59 -23.20 -24.55
N PHE A 177 8.22 -22.07 -23.93
CA PHE A 177 8.45 -20.74 -24.48
C PHE A 177 9.95 -20.40 -24.59
N LEU A 178 10.74 -20.73 -23.55
CA LEU A 178 12.18 -20.51 -23.55
C LEU A 178 12.89 -21.40 -24.58
N GLU A 179 12.48 -22.66 -24.71
CA GLU A 179 13.01 -23.56 -25.73
C GLU A 179 12.70 -23.07 -27.15
N LYS A 180 11.48 -22.56 -27.36
CA LYS A 180 11.10 -21.98 -28.65
C LYS A 180 11.89 -20.70 -28.98
N ALA A 181 12.06 -19.81 -28.00
CA ALA A 181 12.84 -18.59 -28.17
C ALA A 181 14.33 -18.88 -28.43
N THR A 182 14.90 -19.88 -27.76
CA THR A 182 16.29 -20.31 -28.00
C THR A 182 16.45 -20.93 -29.38
N ARG A 183 15.47 -21.69 -29.88
CA ARG A 183 15.48 -22.23 -31.25
C ARG A 183 15.37 -21.13 -32.31
N GLU A 184 14.56 -20.10 -32.08
CA GLU A 184 14.45 -18.95 -32.99
C GLU A 184 15.72 -18.07 -32.97
N LEU A 185 16.43 -17.99 -31.85
CA LEU A 185 17.68 -17.23 -31.71
C LEU A 185 18.91 -17.97 -32.24
N LEU A 186 18.99 -19.30 -32.04
CA LEU A 186 20.17 -20.09 -32.37
C LEU A 186 20.07 -20.76 -33.75
N GLY A 187 18.87 -20.83 -34.33
CA GLY A 187 18.63 -21.32 -35.68
C GLY A 187 18.91 -22.82 -35.85
N ASP A 188 17.89 -23.61 -36.17
CA ASP A 188 18.13 -24.92 -36.79
C ASP A 188 18.58 -24.69 -38.24
N ASN A 189 19.65 -25.38 -38.65
CA ASN A 189 20.32 -25.26 -39.97
C ASN A 189 19.48 -25.79 -41.15
N THR A 190 18.19 -25.47 -41.21
CA THR A 190 17.34 -25.73 -42.36
C THR A 190 16.47 -24.50 -42.64
N SER A 191 17.07 -23.57 -43.39
CA SER A 191 16.44 -22.63 -44.32
C SER A 191 15.20 -21.84 -43.83
N GLY A 192 15.39 -20.54 -43.58
CA GLY A 192 14.31 -19.55 -43.68
C GLY A 192 14.37 -18.41 -42.67
N PHE A 193 15.44 -17.59 -42.72
CA PHE A 193 15.54 -16.36 -41.91
C PHE A 193 14.32 -15.44 -42.08
N LYS A 194 13.73 -15.00 -40.96
CA LYS A 194 12.98 -13.74 -40.87
C LYS A 194 13.04 -13.19 -39.44
N GLY A 195 14.14 -12.51 -39.13
CA GLY A 195 14.33 -11.67 -37.95
C GLY A 195 14.96 -10.32 -38.34
N PRO A 196 14.75 -9.22 -37.58
CA PRO A 196 14.89 -7.86 -38.09
C PRO A 196 16.31 -7.26 -38.06
N ILE A 197 17.37 -8.05 -37.84
CA ILE A 197 18.72 -7.50 -37.67
C ILE A 197 19.68 -8.24 -38.61
N GLN A 198 19.83 -7.71 -39.81
CA GLN A 198 21.00 -7.92 -40.66
C GLN A 198 21.93 -6.73 -40.38
N ASN A 199 23.01 -6.98 -39.66
CA ASN A 199 24.13 -6.02 -39.59
C ASN A 199 25.00 -6.27 -40.82
N ASP A 200 24.75 -5.51 -41.89
CA ASP A 200 25.71 -5.35 -42.97
C ASP A 200 26.85 -4.47 -42.46
N VAL A 201 27.91 -5.09 -41.96
CA VAL A 201 29.19 -4.42 -41.75
C VAL A 201 29.95 -4.50 -43.07
N LEU A 202 29.80 -3.45 -43.88
CA LEU A 202 30.78 -3.07 -44.88
C LEU A 202 31.80 -2.20 -44.17
N ASP A 203 33.05 -2.65 -44.09
CA ASP A 203 34.21 -1.75 -44.05
C ASP A 203 35.34 -2.40 -44.86
N ASP A 204 35.58 -1.76 -46.00
CA ASP A 204 36.69 -1.89 -46.91
C ASP A 204 37.87 -1.15 -46.26
N ASP A 205 38.98 -1.84 -45.97
CA ASP A 205 40.29 -1.19 -45.85
C ASP A 205 41.40 -2.24 -45.97
N ASN A 206 42.04 -2.22 -47.14
CA ASN A 206 43.25 -2.93 -47.49
C ASN A 206 44.49 -2.15 -47.03
N PRO A 207 45.50 -2.78 -46.41
CA PRO A 207 46.85 -2.23 -46.44
C PRO A 207 47.81 -3.15 -47.20
N HIS A 208 48.44 -2.56 -48.21
CA HIS A 208 49.64 -3.01 -48.89
C HIS A 208 50.77 -3.33 -47.89
N MET A 209 51.45 -4.45 -48.12
CA MET A 209 52.71 -4.82 -47.46
C MET A 209 53.89 -4.34 -48.33
N ASP A 210 54.79 -3.57 -47.72
CA ASP A 210 56.24 -3.58 -47.98
C ASP A 210 56.95 -3.86 -46.64
#